data_AF-A0A6S6R2X4-F1
#
_entry.id   AF-A0A6S6R2X4-F1
#
_cell.length_a   1.000
_cell.length_b   1.000
_cell.length_c   1.000
_cell.angle_alpha   90.00
_cell.angle_beta   90.00
_cell.angle_gamma   90.00
#
_symmetry.space_group_name_H-M   'P 1'
#
loop_
_entity.id
_entity.type
_entity.pdbx_description
1 polymer ?
#
loop_
_entity_poly.entity_id
_entity_poly.type
_entity_poly.pdbx_seq_one_letter_code
_entity_poly.pdbx_strand_id
1 'polypeptide(L)'
;MNDTQMLILHLQQYYEAKKQTDENSLAFYQQIKDKDAIDEYNKGCSLLHIAAGNGDIKAVKYLLEQGAKAAVFDSYGGTPLHYLAEENRILVCTEETIEEIAKLLLEARVSTFRKNDQGHCAYHIAAKHANVTLIKVLIKHNVKMTLTNQAGNTALHILAEEAGRNQNAFQYTRDEESRNKLKEKENKYFEAAKLLVEYGLDIDALNGEHKKAYEIAAGYSCGRIAIVLRGEYDECDEELQLKIASKGKFLHQAIKDGDIEAVKALIELGADVNEVYQEPPFSFQTPLAVACMQMQCECVELLLKAKADPNFRTGEEERSALYWMIKYCHYNDNYYKEKRLDRVLKALIDAGLELNAPVDRNQNTAIGCAYSPSVGVTRDFSYGSFSELFVNTYLSLGADGTIKNNQGKTPLMEFVENSYYARENALLGLLEHGVDVSVKDNRSETVLMKAARNRNHVVMVQLVELMSNFGNLDIQAVNEEGKSALDIAAESNNEELLKWMLEKI
;
A
#
# COMPACT_ATOMS: atom_id res chain seq x y z
N MET A 1 -39.79 18.99 -30.17
CA MET A 1 -39.30 19.77 -29.02
C MET A 1 -40.28 20.92 -28.85
N ASN A 2 -40.84 21.13 -27.65
CA ASN A 2 -41.77 22.26 -27.43
C ASN A 2 -40.98 23.59 -27.40
N ASP A 3 -41.67 24.74 -27.52
CA ASP A 3 -41.02 26.06 -27.60
C ASP A 3 -40.12 26.36 -26.39
N THR A 4 -40.48 25.88 -25.19
CA THR A 4 -39.68 26.08 -23.97
C THR A 4 -38.37 25.30 -24.04
N GLN A 5 -38.41 24.03 -24.46
CA GLN A 5 -37.22 23.20 -24.62
C GLN A 5 -36.29 23.74 -25.71
N MET A 6 -36.83 24.31 -26.79
CA MET A 6 -36.01 24.99 -27.82
C MET A 6 -35.27 26.21 -27.26
N LEU A 7 -35.93 27.02 -26.42
CA LEU A 7 -35.28 28.17 -25.76
C LEU A 7 -34.20 27.73 -24.75
N ILE A 8 -34.44 26.65 -24.01
CA ILE A 8 -33.44 26.07 -23.09
C ILE A 8 -32.23 25.54 -23.87
N LEU A 9 -32.46 24.87 -24.99
CA LEU A 9 -31.39 24.38 -25.87
C LEU A 9 -30.54 25.54 -26.41
N HIS A 10 -31.17 26.63 -26.88
CA HIS A 10 -30.44 27.82 -27.33
C HIS A 10 -29.64 28.49 -26.20
N LEU A 11 -30.21 28.55 -24.99
CA LEU A 11 -29.51 29.05 -23.80
C LEU A 11 -28.27 28.19 -23.47
N GLN A 12 -28.35 26.87 -23.61
CA GLN A 12 -27.19 26.00 -23.40
C GLN A 12 -26.13 26.20 -24.47
N GLN A 13 -26.53 26.25 -25.74
CA GLN A 13 -25.63 26.52 -26.85
C GLN A 13 -24.93 27.88 -26.69
N TYR A 14 -25.63 28.89 -26.17
CA TYR A 14 -25.06 30.19 -25.84
C TYR A 14 -23.91 30.07 -24.84
N TYR A 15 -24.10 29.30 -23.76
CA TYR A 15 -23.04 29.05 -22.80
C TYR A 15 -21.91 28.25 -23.43
N GLU A 16 -22.20 27.12 -24.10
CA GLU A 16 -21.19 26.27 -24.76
C GLU A 16 -20.30 27.05 -25.75
N ALA A 17 -20.87 28.02 -26.46
CA ALA A 17 -20.15 28.93 -27.36
C ALA A 17 -19.37 30.05 -26.63
N LYS A 18 -19.22 29.99 -25.31
CA LYS A 18 -18.52 30.96 -24.44
C LYS A 18 -19.08 32.40 -24.46
N LYS A 19 -20.40 32.58 -24.49
CA LYS A 19 -21.02 33.94 -24.56
C LYS A 19 -20.50 34.80 -25.73
N GLN A 20 -20.11 34.17 -26.85
CA GLN A 20 -19.52 34.88 -28.00
C GLN A 20 -20.54 35.59 -28.90
N THR A 21 -21.84 35.35 -28.69
CA THR A 21 -22.88 36.11 -29.37
C THR A 21 -23.13 37.43 -28.63
N ASP A 22 -23.48 38.50 -29.36
CA ASP A 22 -23.87 39.80 -28.76
C ASP A 22 -25.18 39.71 -27.94
N GLU A 23 -25.83 38.55 -27.92
CA GLU A 23 -27.06 38.29 -27.19
C GLU A 23 -26.80 38.10 -25.70
N ASN A 24 -27.57 38.80 -24.87
CA ASN A 24 -27.50 38.67 -23.42
C ASN A 24 -28.24 37.39 -22.98
N SER A 25 -27.58 36.52 -22.19
CA SER A 25 -28.19 35.33 -21.58
C SER A 25 -29.55 35.61 -20.93
N LEU A 26 -29.69 36.78 -20.29
CA LEU A 26 -30.92 37.21 -19.63
C LEU A 26 -32.12 37.26 -20.59
N ALA A 27 -31.91 37.57 -21.87
CA ALA A 27 -32.97 37.62 -22.87
C ALA A 27 -33.60 36.25 -23.11
N PHE A 28 -32.81 35.17 -23.07
CA PHE A 28 -33.33 33.80 -23.16
C PHE A 28 -34.18 33.47 -21.93
N TYR A 29 -33.67 33.75 -20.72
CA TYR A 29 -34.42 33.52 -19.48
C TYR A 29 -35.72 34.34 -19.43
N GLN A 30 -35.75 35.55 -19.98
CA GLN A 30 -36.95 36.38 -20.04
C GLN A 30 -38.02 35.80 -20.98
N GLN A 31 -37.63 35.21 -22.10
CA GLN A 31 -38.56 34.60 -23.07
C GLN A 31 -39.24 33.32 -22.57
N ILE A 32 -38.58 32.57 -21.68
CA ILE A 32 -39.15 31.37 -21.09
C ILE A 32 -40.25 31.75 -20.11
N LYS A 33 -41.51 31.41 -20.40
CA LYS A 33 -42.67 31.84 -19.60
C LYS A 33 -42.71 31.19 -18.22
N ASP A 34 -42.47 29.88 -18.16
CA ASP A 34 -42.41 29.12 -16.91
C ASP A 34 -41.00 29.18 -16.31
N LYS A 35 -40.83 29.91 -15.20
CA LYS A 35 -39.52 30.06 -14.56
C LYS A 35 -39.07 28.81 -13.80
N ASP A 36 -39.97 27.87 -13.59
CA ASP A 36 -39.68 26.54 -13.02
C ASP A 36 -39.41 25.49 -14.12
N ALA A 37 -39.34 25.90 -15.40
CA ALA A 37 -39.04 25.00 -16.50
C ALA A 37 -37.72 24.24 -16.26
N ILE A 38 -37.73 22.97 -16.66
CA ILE A 38 -36.59 22.07 -16.59
C ILE A 38 -36.16 21.66 -18.00
N ASP A 39 -34.87 21.41 -18.17
CA ASP A 39 -34.35 20.76 -19.35
C ASP A 39 -34.66 19.26 -19.31
N GLU A 40 -35.65 18.84 -20.10
CA GLU A 40 -36.06 17.44 -20.19
C GLU A 40 -35.00 16.54 -20.85
N TYR A 41 -34.04 17.12 -21.58
CA TYR A 41 -33.04 16.41 -22.37
C TYR A 41 -31.65 16.43 -21.71
N ASN A 42 -31.40 17.36 -20.80
CA ASN A 42 -30.13 17.47 -20.07
C ASN A 42 -30.35 17.37 -18.56
N LYS A 43 -30.38 16.12 -18.05
CA LYS A 43 -30.39 15.79 -16.61
C LYS A 43 -31.55 16.40 -15.82
N GLY A 44 -32.63 16.87 -16.43
CA GLY A 44 -33.71 17.55 -15.69
C GLY A 44 -33.28 18.88 -15.05
N CYS A 45 -32.25 19.55 -15.58
CA CYS A 45 -31.75 20.79 -15.00
C CYS A 45 -32.81 21.89 -15.03
N SER A 46 -33.18 22.47 -13.89
CA SER A 46 -33.96 23.72 -13.91
C SER A 46 -33.16 24.90 -14.46
N LEU A 47 -33.85 25.97 -14.85
CA LEU A 47 -33.20 27.24 -15.25
C LEU A 47 -32.21 27.75 -14.20
N LEU A 48 -32.50 27.55 -12.91
CA LEU A 48 -31.62 27.98 -11.83
C LEU A 48 -30.35 27.13 -11.73
N HIS A 49 -30.41 25.83 -12.05
CA HIS A 49 -29.20 24.99 -12.17
C HIS A 49 -28.30 25.50 -13.29
N ILE A 50 -28.89 25.78 -14.46
CA ILE A 50 -28.16 26.29 -15.63
C ILE A 50 -27.50 27.64 -15.31
N ALA A 51 -28.23 28.56 -14.69
CA ALA A 51 -27.71 29.88 -14.32
C ALA A 51 -26.58 29.79 -13.29
N ALA A 52 -26.75 28.98 -12.23
CA ALA A 52 -25.76 28.81 -11.18
C ALA A 52 -24.48 28.13 -11.69
N GLY A 53 -24.60 27.04 -12.45
CA GLY A 53 -23.44 26.31 -12.99
C GLY A 53 -22.63 27.09 -14.04
N ASN A 54 -23.23 28.10 -14.68
CA ASN A 54 -22.54 28.97 -15.63
C ASN A 54 -22.10 30.33 -15.05
N GLY A 55 -22.26 30.53 -13.74
CA GLY A 55 -21.86 31.77 -13.08
C GLY A 55 -22.65 33.01 -13.52
N ASP A 56 -23.92 32.86 -13.93
CA ASP A 56 -24.72 33.99 -14.40
C ASP A 56 -25.51 34.64 -13.25
N ILE A 57 -24.84 35.58 -12.57
CA ILE A 57 -25.42 36.36 -11.45
C ILE A 57 -26.75 37.02 -11.86
N LYS A 58 -26.83 37.59 -13.06
CA LYS A 58 -28.00 38.36 -13.51
C LYS A 58 -29.19 37.42 -13.71
N ALA A 59 -28.95 36.26 -14.32
CA ALA A 59 -29.99 35.25 -14.48
C ALA A 59 -30.45 34.67 -13.13
N VAL A 60 -29.52 34.36 -12.21
CA VAL A 60 -29.87 33.87 -10.86
C VAL A 60 -30.74 34.89 -10.13
N LYS A 61 -30.34 36.17 -10.09
CA LYS A 61 -31.14 37.25 -9.48
C LYS A 61 -32.52 37.36 -10.11
N TYR A 62 -32.58 37.44 -11.45
CA TYR A 62 -33.83 37.53 -12.17
C TYR A 62 -34.77 36.36 -11.87
N LEU A 63 -34.28 35.12 -11.94
CA LEU A 63 -35.09 33.94 -11.67
C LEU A 63 -35.68 33.95 -10.25
N LEU A 64 -34.85 34.27 -9.24
CA LEU A 64 -35.31 34.36 -7.85
C LEU A 64 -36.32 35.50 -7.65
N GLU A 65 -36.10 36.68 -8.24
CA GLU A 65 -37.03 37.82 -8.21
C GLU A 65 -38.38 37.53 -8.88
N GLN A 66 -38.37 36.69 -9.93
CA GLN A 66 -39.59 36.23 -10.61
C GLN A 66 -40.27 35.05 -9.89
N GLY A 67 -39.78 34.64 -8.72
CA GLY A 67 -40.39 33.59 -7.90
C GLY A 67 -40.08 32.16 -8.35
N ALA A 68 -39.01 31.95 -9.13
CA ALA A 68 -38.55 30.60 -9.46
C ALA A 68 -38.21 29.82 -8.18
N LYS A 69 -38.57 28.54 -8.15
CA LYS A 69 -38.27 27.67 -7.00
C LYS A 69 -36.76 27.47 -6.88
N ALA A 70 -36.22 27.84 -5.73
CA ALA A 70 -34.79 27.67 -5.45
C ALA A 70 -34.44 26.25 -4.99
N ALA A 71 -35.31 25.62 -4.21
CA ALA A 71 -35.13 24.26 -3.67
C ALA A 71 -35.56 23.19 -4.68
N VAL A 72 -34.90 23.17 -5.83
CA VAL A 72 -35.14 22.26 -6.96
C VAL A 72 -34.04 21.21 -7.05
N PHE A 73 -34.37 20.09 -7.72
CA PHE A 73 -33.49 18.94 -7.90
C PHE A 73 -33.43 18.56 -9.37
N ASP A 74 -32.24 18.23 -9.85
CA ASP A 74 -32.04 17.59 -11.15
C ASP A 74 -32.36 16.07 -11.08
N SER A 75 -32.15 15.34 -12.17
CA SER A 75 -32.37 13.89 -12.25
C SER A 75 -31.43 13.05 -11.38
N TYR A 76 -30.37 13.66 -10.83
CA TYR A 76 -29.40 13.04 -9.95
C TYR A 76 -29.51 13.54 -8.50
N GLY A 77 -30.58 14.28 -8.16
CA GLY A 77 -30.77 14.87 -6.84
C GLY A 77 -29.85 16.06 -6.51
N GLY A 78 -29.11 16.58 -7.50
CA GLY A 78 -28.30 17.78 -7.40
C GLY A 78 -29.17 19.03 -7.28
N THR A 79 -28.70 20.02 -6.51
CA THR A 79 -29.32 21.34 -6.37
C THR A 79 -28.52 22.40 -7.15
N PRO A 80 -29.02 23.63 -7.34
CA PRO A 80 -28.23 24.68 -7.99
C PRO A 80 -26.89 24.96 -7.29
N LEU A 81 -26.82 24.74 -5.98
CA LEU A 81 -25.57 24.87 -5.21
C LEU A 81 -24.56 23.75 -5.52
N HIS A 82 -25.00 22.55 -5.91
CA HIS A 82 -24.10 21.50 -6.40
C HIS A 82 -23.46 21.88 -7.73
N TYR A 83 -24.24 22.49 -8.62
CA TYR A 83 -23.75 22.97 -9.92
C TYR A 83 -22.76 24.12 -9.77
N LEU A 84 -22.98 25.03 -8.82
CA LEU A 84 -22.00 26.07 -8.48
C LEU A 84 -20.70 25.49 -7.89
N ALA A 85 -20.80 24.35 -7.20
CA ALA A 85 -19.66 23.68 -6.58
C ALA A 85 -18.79 22.93 -7.57
N GLU A 86 -19.36 22.43 -8.66
CA GLU A 86 -18.62 21.75 -9.71
C GLU A 86 -17.74 22.74 -10.46
N GLU A 87 -16.42 22.62 -10.32
CA GLU A 87 -15.50 23.36 -11.18
C GLU A 87 -15.55 22.68 -12.56
N ASN A 88 -16.48 23.07 -13.44
CA ASN A 88 -16.47 22.57 -14.82
C ASN A 88 -16.94 23.54 -15.94
N ARG A 89 -15.98 23.70 -16.85
CA ARG A 89 -15.99 23.74 -18.33
C ARG A 89 -16.32 25.01 -19.11
N ILE A 90 -17.31 25.82 -18.76
CA ILE A 90 -17.86 26.73 -19.80
C ILE A 90 -17.45 28.21 -19.63
N LEU A 91 -17.29 28.70 -18.40
CA LEU A 91 -16.78 30.05 -18.13
C LEU A 91 -15.87 30.11 -16.89
N VAL A 92 -14.87 30.98 -16.93
CA VAL A 92 -14.08 31.37 -15.75
C VAL A 92 -14.99 32.17 -14.83
N CYS A 93 -15.53 31.53 -13.79
CA CYS A 93 -16.24 32.22 -12.73
C CYS A 93 -15.21 32.91 -11.83
N THR A 94 -15.36 34.21 -11.60
CA THR A 94 -14.51 34.93 -10.64
C THR A 94 -14.93 34.58 -9.21
N GLU A 95 -14.05 34.85 -8.24
CA GLU A 95 -14.38 34.64 -6.83
C GLU A 95 -15.66 35.37 -6.41
N GLU A 96 -15.79 36.63 -6.85
CA GLU A 96 -16.97 37.48 -6.63
C GLU A 96 -18.26 36.86 -7.21
N THR A 97 -18.16 36.19 -8.37
CA THR A 97 -19.30 35.54 -9.00
C THR A 97 -19.80 34.37 -8.18
N ILE A 98 -18.89 33.52 -7.70
CA ILE A 98 -19.23 32.37 -6.88
C ILE A 98 -19.80 32.83 -5.55
N GLU A 99 -19.20 33.85 -4.92
CA GLU A 99 -19.68 34.40 -3.65
C GLU A 99 -21.11 34.95 -3.76
N GLU A 100 -21.38 35.77 -4.78
CA GLU A 100 -22.71 36.39 -4.94
C GLU A 100 -23.79 35.35 -5.26
N ILE A 101 -23.51 34.37 -6.14
CA ILE A 101 -24.49 33.32 -6.45
C ILE A 101 -24.72 32.42 -5.23
N ALA A 102 -23.66 32.00 -4.54
CA ALA A 102 -23.79 31.20 -3.33
C ALA A 102 -24.64 31.93 -2.28
N LYS A 103 -24.39 33.23 -2.06
CA LYS A 103 -25.18 34.06 -1.15
C LYS A 103 -26.66 34.09 -1.54
N LEU A 104 -26.98 34.37 -2.80
CA LEU A 104 -28.37 34.39 -3.30
C LEU A 104 -29.07 33.05 -3.10
N LEU A 105 -28.39 31.94 -3.39
CA LEU A 105 -28.96 30.60 -3.20
C LEU A 105 -29.16 30.26 -1.71
N LEU A 106 -28.23 30.64 -0.84
CA LEU A 106 -28.37 30.45 0.61
C LEU A 106 -29.50 31.29 1.20
N GLU A 107 -29.63 32.56 0.77
CA GLU A 107 -30.74 33.44 1.15
C GLU A 107 -32.09 32.90 0.66
N ALA A 108 -32.10 32.29 -0.52
CA ALA A 108 -33.25 31.57 -1.07
C ALA A 108 -33.50 30.19 -0.41
N ARG A 109 -32.81 29.89 0.70
CA ARG A 109 -32.95 28.66 1.50
C ARG A 109 -32.62 27.36 0.74
N VAL A 110 -31.74 27.42 -0.26
CA VAL A 110 -31.17 26.22 -0.87
C VAL A 110 -30.31 25.52 0.18
N SER A 111 -30.72 24.32 0.57
CA SER A 111 -30.06 23.58 1.64
C SER A 111 -28.68 23.06 1.22
N THR A 112 -27.67 23.35 2.03
CA THR A 112 -26.30 22.83 1.92
C THR A 112 -26.17 21.37 2.35
N PHE A 113 -27.19 20.82 3.00
CA PHE A 113 -27.22 19.44 3.52
C PHE A 113 -27.92 18.45 2.59
N ARG A 114 -28.47 18.92 1.46
CA ARG A 114 -29.07 18.02 0.48
C ARG A 114 -27.99 17.15 -0.15
N LYS A 115 -28.28 15.87 -0.28
CA LYS A 115 -27.42 14.87 -0.88
C LYS A 115 -27.95 14.53 -2.27
N ASN A 116 -27.07 14.50 -3.25
CA ASN A 116 -27.36 13.92 -4.57
C ASN A 116 -27.36 12.38 -4.50
N ASP A 117 -27.56 11.72 -5.64
CA ASP A 117 -27.62 10.25 -5.75
C ASP A 117 -26.33 9.53 -5.36
N GLN A 118 -25.19 10.22 -5.31
CA GLN A 118 -23.90 9.71 -4.83
C GLN A 118 -23.69 9.98 -3.32
N GLY A 119 -24.69 10.58 -2.66
CA GLY A 119 -24.60 11.00 -1.27
C GLY A 119 -23.80 12.29 -1.05
N HIS A 120 -23.39 13.01 -2.11
CA HIS A 120 -22.60 14.23 -1.99
C HIS A 120 -23.49 15.43 -1.71
N CYS A 121 -22.98 16.34 -0.88
CA CYS A 121 -23.53 17.68 -0.68
C CYS A 121 -22.73 18.67 -1.53
N ALA A 122 -23.19 19.91 -1.64
CA ALA A 122 -22.45 20.93 -2.40
C ALA A 122 -20.99 21.11 -1.90
N TYR A 123 -20.74 21.08 -0.59
CA TYR A 123 -19.37 21.15 -0.07
C TYR A 123 -18.52 19.89 -0.34
N HIS A 124 -19.14 18.72 -0.53
CA HIS A 124 -18.43 17.53 -0.98
C HIS A 124 -17.94 17.70 -2.42
N ILE A 125 -18.79 18.25 -3.29
CA ILE A 125 -18.41 18.58 -4.68
C ILE A 125 -17.34 19.69 -4.70
N ALA A 126 -17.47 20.70 -3.84
CA ALA A 126 -16.47 21.76 -3.73
C ALA A 126 -15.09 21.20 -3.33
N ALA A 127 -15.04 20.30 -2.35
CA ALA A 127 -13.82 19.62 -1.94
C ALA A 127 -13.24 18.73 -3.06
N LYS A 128 -14.11 17.97 -3.76
CA LYS A 128 -13.73 17.12 -4.92
C LYS A 128 -13.01 17.92 -6.01
N HIS A 129 -13.51 19.12 -6.29
CA HIS A 129 -13.00 19.98 -7.35
C HIS A 129 -12.00 21.03 -6.85
N ALA A 130 -11.64 21.05 -5.56
CA ALA A 130 -10.84 22.12 -4.97
C ALA A 130 -11.40 23.53 -5.26
N ASN A 131 -12.72 23.69 -5.21
CA ASN A 131 -13.38 24.99 -5.33
C ASN A 131 -13.21 25.79 -4.03
N VAL A 132 -11.99 26.32 -3.86
CA VAL A 132 -11.54 27.09 -2.71
C VAL A 132 -12.49 28.24 -2.40
N THR A 133 -12.95 28.96 -3.42
CA THR A 133 -13.84 30.11 -3.25
C THR A 133 -15.16 29.69 -2.60
N LEU A 134 -15.83 28.65 -3.12
CA LEU A 134 -17.08 28.20 -2.52
C LEU A 134 -16.85 27.71 -1.08
N ILE A 135 -15.73 27.03 -0.79
CA ILE A 135 -15.38 26.65 0.58
C ILE A 135 -15.27 27.89 1.49
N LYS A 136 -14.55 28.95 1.08
CA LYS A 136 -14.44 30.22 1.83
C LYS A 136 -15.81 30.83 2.11
N VAL A 137 -16.70 30.84 1.11
CA VAL A 137 -18.06 31.39 1.26
C VAL A 137 -18.90 30.57 2.24
N LEU A 138 -18.85 29.24 2.14
CA LEU A 138 -19.56 28.35 3.07
C LEU A 138 -19.07 28.52 4.51
N ILE A 139 -17.75 28.67 4.71
CA ILE A 139 -17.14 29.00 6.00
C ILE A 139 -17.64 30.35 6.52
N LYS A 140 -17.59 31.41 5.70
CA LYS A 140 -18.08 32.76 6.04
C LYS A 140 -19.54 32.78 6.48
N HIS A 141 -20.37 31.90 5.89
CA HIS A 141 -21.77 31.74 6.25
C HIS A 141 -22.03 30.70 7.36
N ASN A 142 -20.99 30.23 8.07
CA ASN A 142 -21.07 29.27 9.18
C ASN A 142 -21.79 27.96 8.80
N VAL A 143 -21.62 27.50 7.56
CA VAL A 143 -22.20 26.24 7.10
C VAL A 143 -21.48 25.06 7.74
N LYS A 144 -22.21 24.24 8.49
CA LYS A 144 -21.67 23.01 9.07
C LYS A 144 -21.40 21.96 7.98
N MET A 145 -20.15 21.62 7.73
CA MET A 145 -19.72 20.68 6.69
C MET A 145 -19.40 19.27 7.24
N THR A 146 -20.28 18.73 8.10
CA THR A 146 -20.00 17.52 8.91
C THR A 146 -20.62 16.23 8.37
N LEU A 147 -21.39 16.26 7.28
CA LEU A 147 -22.00 15.03 6.75
C LEU A 147 -20.98 14.19 5.99
N THR A 148 -21.29 12.90 5.87
CA THR A 148 -20.56 11.94 5.04
C THR A 148 -21.36 11.57 3.80
N ASN A 149 -20.70 11.09 2.74
CA ASN A 149 -21.36 10.52 1.58
C ASN A 149 -21.79 9.05 1.78
N GLN A 150 -22.27 8.39 0.72
CA GLN A 150 -22.67 6.97 0.78
C GLN A 150 -21.53 6.01 1.16
N ALA A 151 -20.28 6.36 0.85
CA ALA A 151 -19.09 5.60 1.21
C ALA A 151 -18.53 5.98 2.60
N GLY A 152 -19.25 6.82 3.38
CA GLY A 152 -18.77 7.32 4.66
C GLY A 152 -17.69 8.42 4.55
N ASN A 153 -17.34 8.88 3.35
CA ASN A 153 -16.31 9.91 3.17
C ASN A 153 -16.83 11.28 3.61
N THR A 154 -16.06 11.99 4.43
CA THR A 154 -16.21 13.44 4.69
C THR A 154 -15.63 14.28 3.53
N ALA A 155 -15.78 15.60 3.59
CA ALA A 155 -15.13 16.51 2.62
C ALA A 155 -13.60 16.33 2.57
N LEU A 156 -12.94 16.08 3.70
CA LEU A 156 -11.49 15.84 3.76
C LEU A 156 -11.09 14.55 3.03
N HIS A 157 -11.86 13.48 3.16
CA HIS A 157 -11.61 12.20 2.46
C HIS A 157 -11.73 12.35 0.94
N ILE A 158 -12.79 13.04 0.48
CA ILE A 158 -13.01 13.28 -0.96
C ILE A 158 -11.88 14.16 -1.53
N LEU A 159 -11.46 15.19 -0.79
CA LEU A 159 -10.32 16.02 -1.17
C LEU A 159 -9.04 15.18 -1.31
N ALA A 160 -8.74 14.35 -0.31
CA ALA A 160 -7.55 13.49 -0.30
C ALA A 160 -7.52 12.53 -1.51
N GLU A 161 -8.67 11.92 -1.84
CA GLU A 161 -8.77 11.00 -2.96
C GLU A 161 -8.54 11.69 -4.31
N GLU A 162 -9.15 12.85 -4.54
CA GLU A 162 -9.01 13.57 -5.82
C GLU A 162 -7.64 14.24 -5.97
N ALA A 163 -7.06 14.72 -4.87
CA ALA A 163 -5.67 15.16 -4.83
C ALA A 163 -4.72 14.00 -5.18
N GLY A 164 -5.00 12.80 -4.67
CA GLY A 164 -4.30 11.57 -5.01
C GLY A 164 -4.34 11.23 -6.50
N ARG A 165 -5.53 11.32 -7.09
CA ARG A 165 -5.70 11.13 -8.54
C ARG A 165 -4.96 12.18 -9.36
N ASN A 166 -4.91 13.44 -8.89
CA ASN A 166 -4.11 14.49 -9.52
C ASN A 166 -2.60 14.20 -9.46
N GLN A 167 -2.11 13.72 -8.31
CA GLN A 167 -0.70 13.32 -8.13
C GLN A 167 -0.33 12.14 -9.03
N ASN A 168 -1.20 11.12 -9.11
CA ASN A 168 -0.99 10.00 -10.02
C ASN A 168 -0.95 10.46 -11.47
N ALA A 169 -1.88 11.33 -11.90
CA ALA A 169 -1.86 11.90 -13.24
C ALA A 169 -0.52 12.61 -13.53
N PHE A 170 -0.03 13.42 -12.59
CA PHE A 170 1.23 14.14 -12.71
C PHE A 170 2.44 13.22 -12.91
N GLN A 171 2.45 12.04 -12.30
CA GLN A 171 3.53 11.05 -12.44
C GLN A 171 3.69 10.53 -13.87
N TYR A 172 2.58 10.36 -14.60
CA TYR A 172 2.57 9.80 -15.96
C TYR A 172 2.58 10.87 -17.05
N THR A 173 2.22 12.12 -16.74
CA THR A 173 2.24 13.23 -17.68
C THR A 173 3.66 13.71 -17.98
N ARG A 174 3.98 13.81 -19.28
CA ARG A 174 5.29 14.23 -19.78
C ARG A 174 5.32 15.65 -20.33
N ASP A 175 4.20 16.14 -20.87
CA ASP A 175 4.14 17.49 -21.44
C ASP A 175 4.12 18.56 -20.33
N GLU A 176 4.83 19.66 -20.58
CA GLU A 176 5.03 20.71 -19.58
C GLU A 176 3.75 21.49 -19.27
N GLU A 177 2.93 21.78 -20.30
CA GLU A 177 1.68 22.52 -20.14
C GLU A 177 0.71 21.79 -19.20
N SER A 178 0.48 20.48 -19.42
CA SER A 178 -0.41 19.70 -18.54
C SER A 178 0.20 19.50 -17.16
N ARG A 179 1.53 19.35 -17.04
CA ARG A 179 2.20 19.31 -15.74
C ARG A 179 1.99 20.61 -14.95
N ASN A 180 2.05 21.77 -15.61
CA ASN A 180 1.79 23.05 -14.96
C ASN A 180 0.33 23.16 -14.50
N LYS A 181 -0.63 22.75 -15.32
CA LYS A 181 -2.06 22.68 -14.92
C LYS A 181 -2.29 21.76 -13.71
N LEU A 182 -1.63 20.60 -13.66
CA LEU A 182 -1.74 19.66 -12.54
C LEU A 182 -1.09 20.22 -11.26
N LYS A 183 0.00 20.98 -11.36
CA LYS A 183 0.61 21.70 -10.22
C LYS A 183 -0.30 22.81 -9.71
N GLU A 184 -0.89 23.60 -10.60
CA GLU A 184 -1.88 24.61 -10.22
C GLU A 184 -3.07 23.98 -9.49
N LYS A 185 -3.54 22.83 -9.98
CA LYS A 185 -4.61 22.06 -9.33
C LYS A 185 -4.19 21.50 -7.96
N GLU A 186 -2.94 21.02 -7.83
CA GLU A 186 -2.40 20.59 -6.53
C GLU A 186 -2.38 21.73 -5.52
N ASN A 187 -1.97 22.94 -5.92
CA ASN A 187 -1.99 24.12 -5.06
C ASN A 187 -3.41 24.45 -4.59
N LYS A 188 -4.43 24.32 -5.47
CA LYS A 188 -5.83 24.48 -5.07
C LYS A 188 -6.27 23.43 -4.05
N TYR A 189 -5.92 22.16 -4.25
CA TYR A 189 -6.22 21.11 -3.27
C TYR A 189 -5.54 21.38 -1.93
N PHE A 190 -4.29 21.84 -1.95
CA PHE A 190 -3.56 22.23 -0.76
C PHE A 190 -4.22 23.39 0.00
N GLU A 191 -4.61 24.46 -0.70
CA GLU A 191 -5.33 25.60 -0.08
C GLU A 191 -6.69 25.16 0.47
N ALA A 192 -7.45 24.35 -0.28
CA ALA A 192 -8.72 23.80 0.18
C ALA A 192 -8.55 22.92 1.44
N ALA A 193 -7.50 22.11 1.50
CA ALA A 193 -7.19 21.30 2.68
C ALA A 193 -6.91 22.18 3.91
N LYS A 194 -6.06 23.22 3.76
CA LYS A 194 -5.77 24.17 4.85
C LYS A 194 -7.05 24.80 5.39
N LEU A 195 -7.89 25.35 4.51
CA LEU A 195 -9.14 26.01 4.91
C LEU A 195 -10.08 25.08 5.66
N LEU A 196 -10.23 23.83 5.20
CA LEU A 196 -11.14 22.86 5.82
C LEU A 196 -10.62 22.38 7.18
N VAL A 197 -9.30 22.22 7.33
CA VAL A 197 -8.67 21.86 8.61
C VAL A 197 -8.71 23.03 9.59
N GLU A 198 -8.37 24.26 9.15
CA GLU A 198 -8.46 25.50 9.95
C GLU A 198 -9.90 25.81 10.38
N TYR A 199 -10.89 25.46 9.55
CA TYR A 199 -12.31 25.54 9.91
C TYR A 199 -12.70 24.58 11.06
N GLY A 200 -11.88 23.56 11.33
CA GLY A 200 -12.09 22.60 12.42
C GLY A 200 -12.90 21.38 12.01
N LEU A 201 -12.80 20.93 10.75
CA LEU A 201 -13.30 19.61 10.40
C LEU A 201 -12.51 18.52 11.13
N ASP A 202 -13.22 17.46 11.52
CA ASP A 202 -12.62 16.31 12.20
C ASP A 202 -11.65 15.57 11.27
N ILE A 203 -10.35 15.73 11.53
CA ILE A 203 -9.26 15.09 10.81
C ILE A 203 -9.12 13.59 11.15
N ASP A 204 -9.70 13.15 12.27
CA ASP A 204 -9.65 11.78 12.76
C ASP A 204 -10.87 10.94 12.35
N ALA A 205 -11.85 11.55 11.67
CA ALA A 205 -13.02 10.86 11.18
C ALA A 205 -12.64 9.69 10.26
N LEU A 206 -13.30 8.53 10.46
CA LEU A 206 -13.13 7.34 9.64
C LEU A 206 -14.21 7.26 8.58
N ASN A 207 -13.83 6.91 7.35
CA ASN A 207 -14.77 6.57 6.29
C ASN A 207 -15.29 5.11 6.38
N GLY A 208 -16.06 4.68 5.38
CA GLY A 208 -16.58 3.31 5.30
C GLY A 208 -15.51 2.22 5.11
N GLU A 209 -14.27 2.58 4.76
CA GLU A 209 -13.12 1.67 4.71
C GLU A 209 -12.26 1.72 5.98
N HIS A 210 -12.73 2.38 7.05
CA HIS A 210 -11.99 2.62 8.28
C HIS A 210 -10.67 3.37 8.09
N LYS A 211 -10.62 4.27 7.10
CA LYS A 211 -9.45 5.14 6.85
C LYS A 211 -9.75 6.57 7.24
N LYS A 212 -8.72 7.26 7.73
CA LYS A 212 -8.68 8.72 7.88
C LYS A 212 -8.31 9.38 6.56
N ALA A 213 -8.62 10.67 6.41
CA ALA A 213 -8.33 11.41 5.19
C ALA A 213 -6.81 11.48 4.88
N TYR A 214 -5.96 11.66 5.89
CA TYR A 214 -4.51 11.69 5.68
C TYR A 214 -3.96 10.35 5.16
N GLU A 215 -4.54 9.22 5.56
CA GLU A 215 -4.10 7.88 5.15
C GLU A 215 -4.36 7.65 3.65
N ILE A 216 -5.47 8.19 3.14
CA ILE A 216 -5.76 8.22 1.71
C ILE A 216 -4.68 9.05 0.97
N ALA A 217 -4.41 10.27 1.43
CA ALA A 217 -3.41 11.14 0.81
C ALA A 217 -2.00 10.53 0.85
N ALA A 218 -1.61 9.92 1.96
CA ALA A 218 -0.33 9.24 2.13
C ALA A 218 -0.20 8.03 1.20
N GLY A 219 -1.27 7.25 1.03
CA GLY A 219 -1.32 6.13 0.08
C GLY A 219 -1.09 6.55 -1.38
N TYR A 220 -1.54 7.75 -1.76
CA TYR A 220 -1.25 8.35 -3.07
C TYR A 220 0.07 9.14 -3.13
N SER A 221 0.87 9.13 -2.05
CA SER A 221 2.13 9.87 -1.96
C SER A 221 1.97 11.40 -2.10
N CYS A 222 0.82 11.95 -1.68
CA CYS A 222 0.51 13.38 -1.68
C CYS A 222 1.03 14.06 -0.41
N GLY A 223 2.35 14.15 -0.24
CA GLY A 223 2.93 14.51 1.05
C GLY A 223 2.48 15.83 1.66
N ARG A 224 2.44 16.89 0.86
CA ARG A 224 2.02 18.23 1.31
C ARG A 224 0.59 18.25 1.85
N ILE A 225 -0.32 17.54 1.18
CA ILE A 225 -1.73 17.44 1.58
C ILE A 225 -1.88 16.48 2.76
N ALA A 226 -1.14 15.36 2.78
CA ALA A 226 -1.16 14.41 3.90
C ALA A 226 -0.78 15.08 5.22
N ILE A 227 0.25 15.92 5.24
CA ILE A 227 0.69 16.65 6.44
C ILE A 227 -0.37 17.67 6.91
N VAL A 228 -1.03 18.39 5.99
CA VAL A 228 -2.16 19.28 6.34
C VAL A 228 -3.30 18.48 6.96
N LEU A 229 -3.69 17.37 6.33
CA LEU A 229 -4.79 16.52 6.79
C LEU A 229 -4.47 15.77 8.08
N ARG A 230 -3.21 15.71 8.49
CA ARG A 230 -2.77 15.19 9.80
C ARG A 230 -2.68 16.29 10.87
N GLY A 231 -2.89 17.56 10.51
CA GLY A 231 -2.74 18.69 11.42
C GLY A 231 -1.28 19.03 11.77
N GLU A 232 -0.33 18.53 10.98
CA GLU A 232 1.11 18.69 11.22
C GLU A 232 1.73 19.79 10.35
N TYR A 233 0.91 20.53 9.59
CA TYR A 233 1.38 21.60 8.72
C TYR A 233 1.52 22.92 9.47
N ASP A 234 2.75 23.40 9.60
CA ASP A 234 3.08 24.74 10.10
C ASP A 234 4.18 25.34 9.20
N GLU A 235 3.94 26.52 8.63
CA GLU A 235 4.90 27.22 7.76
C GLU A 235 6.16 27.66 8.51
N CYS A 236 6.10 27.76 9.83
CA CYS A 236 7.23 28.12 10.68
C CYS A 236 8.00 26.91 11.22
N ASP A 237 7.56 25.69 10.93
CA ASP A 237 8.23 24.46 11.37
C ASP A 237 9.50 24.19 10.56
N GLU A 238 10.65 24.16 11.25
CA GLU A 238 11.96 23.89 10.65
C GLU A 238 12.04 22.49 10.02
N GLU A 239 11.25 21.54 10.50
CA GLU A 239 11.18 20.16 9.98
C GLU A 239 10.12 19.98 8.89
N LEU A 240 9.39 21.04 8.49
CA LEU A 240 8.28 20.96 7.54
C LEU A 240 8.68 20.25 6.23
N GLN A 241 9.87 20.53 5.71
CA GLN A 241 10.34 19.90 4.47
C GLN A 241 10.55 18.39 4.64
N LEU A 242 11.07 17.95 5.79
CA LEU A 242 11.18 16.53 6.11
C LEU A 242 9.81 15.88 6.27
N LYS A 243 8.86 16.55 6.93
CA LYS A 243 7.48 16.07 7.05
C LYS A 243 6.81 15.93 5.69
N ILE A 244 6.96 16.90 4.79
CA ILE A 244 6.46 16.80 3.42
C ILE A 244 7.14 15.64 2.66
N ALA A 245 8.46 15.49 2.82
CA ALA A 245 9.23 14.41 2.19
C ALA A 245 8.86 13.01 2.71
N SER A 246 8.44 12.88 3.98
CA SER A 246 7.90 11.64 4.57
C SER A 246 6.60 11.18 3.90
N LYS A 247 5.91 12.11 3.23
CA LYS A 247 4.62 11.94 2.58
C LYS A 247 3.50 11.42 3.48
N GLY A 248 3.59 11.66 4.78
CA GLY A 248 2.64 11.16 5.77
C GLY A 248 2.65 9.63 5.92
N LYS A 249 3.72 8.97 5.45
CA LYS A 249 3.92 7.52 5.56
C LYS A 249 4.59 7.19 6.90
N PHE A 250 4.51 5.93 7.31
CA PHE A 250 5.40 5.34 8.31
C PHE A 250 6.48 4.49 7.62
N LEU A 251 7.52 4.10 8.33
CA LEU A 251 8.72 3.48 7.75
C LEU A 251 8.41 2.24 6.91
N HIS A 252 7.60 1.29 7.41
CA HIS A 252 7.30 0.06 6.68
C HIS A 252 6.59 0.34 5.34
N GLN A 253 5.67 1.31 5.31
CA GLN A 253 4.96 1.69 4.09
C GLN A 253 5.88 2.39 3.09
N ALA A 254 6.76 3.30 3.56
CA ALA A 254 7.74 3.96 2.70
C ALA A 254 8.72 2.94 2.07
N ILE A 255 9.18 1.96 2.84
CA ILE A 255 10.04 0.88 2.36
C ILE A 255 9.28 -0.01 1.36
N LYS A 256 8.03 -0.38 1.66
CA LYS A 256 7.22 -1.19 0.75
C LYS A 256 7.04 -0.54 -0.61
N ASP A 257 6.91 0.78 -0.66
CA ASP A 257 6.77 1.54 -1.89
C ASP A 257 8.11 1.78 -2.61
N GLY A 258 9.25 1.45 -1.97
CA GLY A 258 10.59 1.75 -2.47
C GLY A 258 10.91 3.25 -2.46
N ASP A 259 10.25 4.01 -1.58
CA ASP A 259 10.31 5.47 -1.52
C ASP A 259 11.49 5.93 -0.65
N ILE A 260 12.71 5.83 -1.20
CA ILE A 260 13.97 6.11 -0.51
C ILE A 260 13.98 7.49 0.18
N GLU A 261 13.44 8.51 -0.49
CA GLU A 261 13.41 9.88 0.06
C GLU A 261 12.50 9.98 1.28
N ALA A 262 11.34 9.30 1.27
CA ALA A 262 10.48 9.21 2.45
C ALA A 262 11.15 8.42 3.58
N VAL A 263 11.89 7.34 3.27
CA VAL A 263 12.65 6.57 4.27
C VAL A 263 13.71 7.44 4.95
N LYS A 264 14.52 8.19 4.17
CA LYS A 264 15.52 9.12 4.72
C LYS A 264 14.88 10.16 5.62
N ALA A 265 13.82 10.80 5.14
CA ALA A 265 13.12 11.83 5.89
C ALA A 265 12.54 11.30 7.22
N LEU A 266 11.94 10.10 7.21
CA LEU A 266 11.39 9.47 8.41
C LEU A 266 12.47 9.11 9.44
N ILE A 267 13.61 8.60 8.98
CA ILE A 267 14.76 8.33 9.86
C ILE A 267 15.26 9.64 10.50
N GLU A 268 15.36 10.72 9.72
CA GLU A 268 15.83 12.02 10.20
C GLU A 268 14.84 12.66 11.19
N LEU A 269 13.53 12.45 10.99
CA LEU A 269 12.46 12.81 11.93
C LEU A 269 12.43 11.93 13.19
N GLY A 270 13.33 10.95 13.32
CA GLY A 270 13.47 10.11 14.51
C GLY A 270 12.48 8.94 14.58
N ALA A 271 11.96 8.45 13.45
CA ALA A 271 11.13 7.26 13.44
C ALA A 271 11.88 6.03 14.01
N ASP A 272 11.18 5.20 14.78
CA ASP A 272 11.77 3.99 15.37
C ASP A 272 12.06 2.94 14.29
N VAL A 273 13.34 2.77 13.97
CA VAL A 273 13.82 1.83 12.95
C VAL A 273 13.65 0.36 13.34
N ASN A 274 13.31 0.08 14.60
CA ASN A 274 13.00 -1.26 15.12
C ASN A 274 11.50 -1.44 15.43
N GLU A 275 10.64 -0.50 15.02
CA GLU A 275 9.20 -0.55 15.29
C GLU A 275 8.57 -1.85 14.78
N VAL A 276 7.84 -2.55 15.64
CA VAL A 276 7.11 -3.77 15.28
C VAL A 276 5.68 -3.41 14.90
N TYR A 277 5.38 -3.50 13.61
CA TYR A 277 4.05 -3.19 13.11
C TYR A 277 3.05 -4.29 13.51
N GLN A 278 1.87 -3.91 14.01
CA GLN A 278 0.91 -4.88 14.57
C GLN A 278 -0.13 -5.34 13.54
N GLU A 279 -0.48 -4.49 12.59
CA GLU A 279 -1.59 -4.72 11.67
C GLU A 279 -1.15 -5.30 10.31
N PRO A 280 -2.05 -5.94 9.55
CA PRO A 280 -1.76 -6.28 8.16
C PRO A 280 -1.42 -5.02 7.33
N PRO A 281 -0.55 -5.12 6.31
CA PRO A 281 0.11 -6.33 5.80
C PRO A 281 1.48 -6.63 6.46
N PHE A 282 1.91 -5.85 7.45
CA PHE A 282 3.26 -5.95 8.03
C PHE A 282 3.28 -6.55 9.43
N SER A 283 2.22 -7.27 9.82
CA SER A 283 2.09 -7.85 11.16
C SER A 283 3.38 -8.55 11.60
N PHE A 284 3.90 -8.08 12.73
CA PHE A 284 5.12 -8.53 13.39
C PHE A 284 6.42 -8.28 12.61
N GLN A 285 6.46 -7.36 11.66
CA GLN A 285 7.69 -7.03 10.93
C GLN A 285 8.30 -5.72 11.43
N THR A 286 9.63 -5.67 11.47
CA THR A 286 10.40 -4.41 11.59
C THR A 286 10.61 -3.78 10.21
N PRO A 287 10.94 -2.48 10.12
CA PRO A 287 11.36 -1.85 8.88
C PRO A 287 12.47 -2.65 8.16
N LEU A 288 13.46 -3.13 8.92
CA LEU A 288 14.57 -3.93 8.38
C LEU A 288 14.10 -5.26 7.78
N ALA A 289 13.15 -5.95 8.44
CA ALA A 289 12.55 -7.17 7.90
C ALA A 289 11.86 -6.94 6.55
N VAL A 290 11.08 -5.85 6.42
CA VAL A 290 10.41 -5.48 5.16
C VAL A 290 11.46 -5.19 4.06
N ALA A 291 12.53 -4.46 4.39
CA ALA A 291 13.58 -4.11 3.44
C ALA A 291 14.35 -5.35 2.94
N CYS A 292 14.69 -6.28 3.84
CA CYS A 292 15.34 -7.55 3.50
C CYS A 292 14.45 -8.45 2.65
N MET A 293 13.16 -8.59 3.00
CA MET A 293 12.19 -9.38 2.23
C MET A 293 12.04 -8.88 0.78
N GLN A 294 12.21 -7.58 0.54
CA GLN A 294 12.13 -6.98 -0.79
C GLN A 294 13.48 -6.84 -1.51
N MET A 295 14.59 -7.26 -0.88
CA MET A 295 15.95 -7.09 -1.43
C MET A 295 16.27 -5.64 -1.83
N GLN A 296 15.84 -4.68 -1.01
CA GLN A 296 16.12 -3.27 -1.20
C GLN A 296 17.41 -2.86 -0.48
N CYS A 297 18.56 -3.03 -1.16
CA CYS A 297 19.88 -2.81 -0.56
C CYS A 297 20.04 -1.41 0.08
N GLU A 298 19.54 -0.36 -0.58
CA GLU A 298 19.67 1.00 -0.07
C GLU A 298 18.86 1.22 1.21
N CYS A 299 17.62 0.71 1.29
CA CYS A 299 16.83 0.77 2.52
C CYS A 299 17.49 0.00 3.66
N VAL A 300 18.03 -1.19 3.39
CA VAL A 300 18.78 -1.98 4.38
C VAL A 300 19.96 -1.16 4.93
N GLU A 301 20.79 -0.59 4.05
CA GLU A 301 21.95 0.22 4.46
C GLU A 301 21.55 1.47 5.26
N LEU A 302 20.48 2.17 4.86
CA LEU A 302 19.97 3.34 5.58
C LEU A 302 19.50 2.98 6.99
N LEU A 303 18.71 1.90 7.13
CA LEU A 303 18.19 1.45 8.42
C LEU A 303 19.32 1.00 9.36
N LEU A 304 20.28 0.22 8.86
CA LEU A 304 21.43 -0.23 9.66
C LEU A 304 22.31 0.95 10.09
N LYS A 305 22.54 1.93 9.21
CA LYS A 305 23.22 3.19 9.57
C LYS A 305 22.47 3.93 10.68
N ALA A 306 21.14 3.89 10.65
CA ALA A 306 20.24 4.43 11.66
C ALA A 306 20.05 3.53 12.90
N LYS A 307 20.88 2.49 13.07
CA LYS A 307 20.90 1.57 14.23
C LYS A 307 19.70 0.62 14.32
N ALA A 308 19.12 0.22 13.19
CA ALA A 308 18.27 -0.97 13.15
C ALA A 308 19.08 -2.19 13.60
N ASP A 309 18.51 -2.99 14.50
CA ASP A 309 19.17 -4.18 15.05
C ASP A 309 18.92 -5.38 14.12
N PRO A 310 19.97 -5.92 13.46
CA PRO A 310 19.82 -7.08 12.57
C PRO A 310 19.43 -8.36 13.30
N ASN A 311 19.59 -8.42 14.62
CA ASN A 311 19.28 -9.57 15.47
C ASN A 311 17.92 -9.44 16.17
N PHE A 312 17.17 -8.34 15.93
CA PHE A 312 15.90 -8.12 16.59
C PHE A 312 14.88 -9.21 16.19
N ARG A 313 14.23 -9.81 17.20
CA ARG A 313 13.26 -10.91 17.03
C ARG A 313 11.88 -10.47 17.50
N THR A 314 10.88 -10.63 16.64
CA THR A 314 9.55 -10.05 16.85
C THR A 314 8.50 -11.09 17.24
N GLY A 315 7.60 -10.70 18.15
CA GLY A 315 6.41 -11.47 18.55
C GLY A 315 6.72 -12.80 19.24
N GLU A 316 5.67 -13.58 19.51
CA GLU A 316 5.77 -14.91 20.16
C GLU A 316 6.48 -15.96 19.28
N GLU A 317 6.53 -15.72 17.97
CA GLU A 317 7.22 -16.58 17.00
C GLU A 317 8.72 -16.26 16.91
N GLU A 318 9.17 -15.24 17.64
CA GLU A 318 10.57 -14.77 17.74
C GLU A 318 11.26 -14.60 16.38
N ARG A 319 10.57 -14.00 15.41
CA ARG A 319 11.02 -13.94 14.00
C ARG A 319 12.01 -12.80 13.78
N SER A 320 13.18 -13.10 13.24
CA SER A 320 14.17 -12.08 12.85
C SER A 320 13.98 -11.57 11.42
N ALA A 321 14.69 -10.51 11.03
CA ALA A 321 14.72 -10.04 9.64
C ALA A 321 15.18 -11.15 8.66
N LEU A 322 16.11 -12.02 9.07
CA LEU A 322 16.52 -13.17 8.28
C LEU A 322 15.39 -14.18 8.08
N TYR A 323 14.58 -14.46 9.11
CA TYR A 323 13.42 -15.33 8.96
C TYR A 323 12.48 -14.82 7.87
N TRP A 324 12.11 -13.53 7.93
CA TRP A 324 11.22 -12.91 6.96
C TRP A 324 11.81 -12.94 5.55
N MET A 325 13.11 -12.65 5.41
CA MET A 325 13.83 -12.75 4.15
C MET A 325 13.81 -14.16 3.59
N ILE A 326 14.17 -15.17 4.38
CA ILE A 326 14.24 -16.57 3.94
C ILE A 326 12.87 -17.08 3.50
N LYS A 327 11.82 -16.77 4.26
CA LYS A 327 10.48 -17.34 4.02
C LYS A 327 9.65 -16.58 3.00
N TYR A 328 9.91 -15.30 2.78
CA TYR A 328 9.01 -14.42 2.01
C TYR A 328 9.73 -13.54 0.96
N CYS A 329 11.01 -13.77 0.68
CA CYS A 329 11.74 -12.91 -0.26
C CYS A 329 11.13 -12.88 -1.67
N HIS A 330 11.01 -11.68 -2.24
CA HIS A 330 10.59 -11.46 -3.63
C HIS A 330 11.78 -11.45 -4.60
N TYR A 331 12.56 -12.54 -4.60
CA TYR A 331 13.77 -12.63 -5.40
C TYR A 331 13.49 -12.79 -6.91
N ASN A 332 14.32 -12.20 -7.77
CA ASN A 332 14.25 -12.36 -9.22
C ASN A 332 15.65 -12.35 -9.87
N ASP A 333 15.74 -12.76 -11.14
CA ASP A 333 17.01 -12.94 -11.86
C ASP A 333 17.88 -11.70 -11.99
N ASN A 334 17.30 -10.49 -12.00
CA ASN A 334 18.10 -9.27 -12.03
C ASN A 334 18.86 -9.09 -10.72
N TYR A 335 18.27 -9.47 -9.59
CA TYR A 335 18.91 -9.35 -8.27
C TYR A 335 20.11 -10.27 -8.13
N TYR A 336 20.07 -11.45 -8.75
CA TYR A 336 21.23 -12.35 -8.83
C TYR A 336 22.38 -11.72 -9.61
N LYS A 337 22.10 -11.15 -10.79
CA LYS A 337 23.13 -10.46 -11.60
C LYS A 337 23.74 -9.27 -10.86
N GLU A 338 22.92 -8.57 -10.07
CA GLU A 338 23.32 -7.45 -9.23
C GLU A 338 23.99 -7.86 -7.90
N LYS A 339 24.08 -9.17 -7.59
CA LYS A 339 24.60 -9.70 -6.31
C LYS A 339 23.96 -9.04 -5.09
N ARG A 340 22.65 -8.81 -5.14
CA ARG A 340 21.94 -8.10 -4.05
C ARG A 340 21.97 -8.86 -2.74
N LEU A 341 21.82 -10.18 -2.79
CA LEU A 341 21.86 -11.03 -1.61
C LEU A 341 23.19 -10.90 -0.87
N ASP A 342 24.32 -10.98 -1.59
CA ASP A 342 25.66 -10.78 -1.03
C ASP A 342 25.79 -9.41 -0.35
N ARG A 343 25.26 -8.36 -1.00
CA ARG A 343 25.32 -6.99 -0.49
C ARG A 343 24.49 -6.83 0.78
N VAL A 344 23.27 -7.35 0.80
CA VAL A 344 22.39 -7.32 1.98
C VAL A 344 23.02 -8.09 3.14
N LEU A 345 23.49 -9.32 2.90
CA LEU A 345 24.11 -10.14 3.95
C LEU A 345 25.37 -9.50 4.53
N LYS A 346 26.24 -8.95 3.66
CA LYS A 346 27.43 -8.21 4.13
C LYS A 346 27.05 -6.99 4.96
N ALA A 347 26.08 -6.20 4.52
CA ALA A 347 25.62 -5.04 5.28
C ALA A 347 25.10 -5.45 6.67
N LEU A 348 24.32 -6.53 6.76
CA LEU A 348 23.83 -7.06 8.03
C LEU A 348 25.00 -7.52 8.94
N ILE A 349 25.97 -8.26 8.41
CA ILE A 349 27.16 -8.73 9.15
C ILE A 349 28.00 -7.55 9.64
N ASP A 350 28.27 -6.56 8.78
CA ASP A 350 29.00 -5.34 9.14
C ASP A 350 28.28 -4.53 10.23
N ALA A 351 26.95 -4.65 10.31
CA ALA A 351 26.12 -4.05 11.34
C ALA A 351 25.96 -4.92 12.60
N GLY A 352 26.64 -6.07 12.69
CA GLY A 352 26.66 -6.93 13.89
C GLY A 352 25.67 -8.09 13.88
N LEU A 353 25.20 -8.54 12.72
CA LEU A 353 24.39 -9.75 12.61
C LEU A 353 25.14 -10.97 13.20
N GLU A 354 24.49 -11.67 14.12
CA GLU A 354 24.97 -12.91 14.71
C GLU A 354 24.63 -14.08 13.79
N LEU A 355 25.60 -14.54 13.00
CA LEU A 355 25.41 -15.55 11.94
C LEU A 355 24.71 -16.84 12.41
N ASN A 356 24.94 -17.20 13.66
CA ASN A 356 24.56 -18.47 14.25
C ASN A 356 23.42 -18.35 15.27
N ALA A 357 22.88 -17.14 15.45
CA ALA A 357 21.75 -16.91 16.33
C ALA A 357 20.47 -17.55 15.78
N PRO A 358 19.53 -17.93 16.66
CA PRO A 358 18.23 -18.43 16.24
C PRO A 358 17.41 -17.33 15.56
N VAL A 359 16.65 -17.70 14.53
CA VAL A 359 15.82 -16.77 13.75
C VAL A 359 14.31 -16.94 14.00
N ASP A 360 13.90 -17.97 14.74
CA ASP A 360 12.51 -18.28 15.08
C ASP A 360 12.39 -18.97 16.45
N ARG A 361 11.17 -19.09 16.99
CA ARG A 361 10.90 -19.73 18.29
C ARG A 361 11.33 -21.20 18.38
N ASN A 362 11.56 -21.86 17.25
CA ASN A 362 12.01 -23.25 17.22
C ASN A 362 13.54 -23.34 17.42
N GLN A 363 14.21 -22.21 17.62
CA GLN A 363 15.65 -22.10 17.69
C GLN A 363 16.35 -22.55 16.40
N ASN A 364 15.68 -22.45 15.25
CA ASN A 364 16.35 -22.69 13.98
C ASN A 364 17.39 -21.59 13.72
N THR A 365 18.59 -21.95 13.30
CA THR A 365 19.50 -20.99 12.64
C THR A 365 18.93 -20.58 11.29
N ALA A 366 19.51 -19.56 10.65
CA ALA A 366 19.10 -19.14 9.32
C ALA A 366 19.15 -20.31 8.29
N ILE A 367 20.17 -21.17 8.37
CA ILE A 367 20.30 -22.34 7.48
C ILE A 367 19.20 -23.36 7.76
N GLY A 368 18.95 -23.71 9.02
CA GLY A 368 17.85 -24.62 9.38
C GLY A 368 16.49 -24.06 8.98
N CYS A 369 16.28 -22.75 9.16
CA CYS A 369 15.07 -22.05 8.76
C CYS A 369 14.81 -22.16 7.25
N ALA A 370 15.86 -22.05 6.42
CA ALA A 370 15.75 -22.18 4.96
C ALA A 370 15.23 -23.54 4.49
N TYR A 371 15.40 -24.58 5.31
CA TYR A 371 14.95 -25.94 5.01
C TYR A 371 13.79 -26.45 5.84
N SER A 372 13.43 -25.76 6.93
CA SER A 372 12.19 -26.03 7.65
C SER A 372 10.96 -25.80 6.76
N PRO A 373 9.78 -26.38 7.07
CA PRO A 373 8.58 -26.27 6.25
C PRO A 373 8.31 -24.83 5.78
N SER A 374 8.10 -24.64 4.48
CA SER A 374 7.77 -23.33 3.93
C SER A 374 6.29 -23.02 4.14
N VAL A 375 5.98 -21.74 4.37
CA VAL A 375 4.59 -21.25 4.43
C VAL A 375 4.06 -20.92 3.02
N GLY A 376 4.89 -21.07 1.97
CA GLY A 376 4.56 -20.72 0.59
C GLY A 376 5.32 -21.54 -0.46
N VAL A 377 5.02 -21.29 -1.74
CA VAL A 377 5.62 -21.98 -2.89
C VAL A 377 7.03 -21.44 -3.13
N THR A 378 8.04 -22.32 -3.08
CA THR A 378 9.42 -21.99 -3.50
C THR A 378 9.43 -21.65 -4.99
N ARG A 379 10.02 -20.50 -5.34
CA ARG A 379 10.29 -20.15 -6.73
C ARG A 379 11.65 -20.71 -7.14
N ASP A 380 11.67 -21.47 -8.22
CA ASP A 380 12.88 -22.01 -8.82
C ASP A 380 13.41 -21.05 -9.90
N PHE A 381 14.71 -20.82 -9.89
CA PHE A 381 15.43 -20.02 -10.88
C PHE A 381 16.38 -20.91 -11.68
N SER A 382 16.95 -20.37 -12.77
CA SER A 382 17.91 -21.11 -13.62
C SER A 382 19.18 -21.58 -12.91
N TYR A 383 19.44 -21.10 -11.69
CA TYR A 383 20.60 -21.38 -10.85
C TYR A 383 20.20 -21.97 -9.47
N GLY A 384 18.98 -22.51 -9.35
CA GLY A 384 18.46 -23.11 -8.11
C GLY A 384 17.36 -22.27 -7.45
N SER A 385 16.89 -22.72 -6.28
CA SER A 385 15.90 -21.98 -5.50
C SER A 385 16.53 -20.86 -4.67
N PHE A 386 15.74 -19.87 -4.22
CA PHE A 386 16.28 -18.80 -3.35
C PHE A 386 16.91 -19.36 -2.06
N SER A 387 16.30 -20.38 -1.44
CA SER A 387 16.86 -21.01 -0.24
C SER A 387 18.25 -21.61 -0.49
N GLU A 388 18.48 -22.20 -1.66
CA GLU A 388 19.77 -22.78 -2.03
C GLU A 388 20.84 -21.72 -2.22
N LEU A 389 20.50 -20.67 -2.97
CA LEU A 389 21.38 -19.52 -3.12
C LEU A 389 21.71 -18.89 -1.77
N PHE A 390 20.70 -18.70 -0.91
CA PHE A 390 20.86 -18.17 0.44
C PHE A 390 21.82 -19.01 1.26
N VAL A 391 21.57 -20.32 1.38
CA VAL A 391 22.39 -21.19 2.23
C VAL A 391 23.83 -21.23 1.73
N ASN A 392 24.07 -21.35 0.43
CA ASN A 392 25.42 -21.37 -0.13
C ASN A 392 26.17 -20.05 0.14
N THR A 393 25.52 -18.91 -0.10
CA THR A 393 26.12 -17.61 0.23
C THR A 393 26.38 -17.47 1.73
N TYR A 394 25.43 -17.86 2.58
CA TYR A 394 25.53 -17.71 4.03
C TYR A 394 26.63 -18.61 4.64
N LEU A 395 26.76 -19.86 4.17
CA LEU A 395 27.87 -20.76 4.53
C LEU A 395 29.23 -20.19 4.12
N SER A 396 29.35 -19.66 2.89
CA SER A 396 30.60 -19.01 2.44
C SER A 396 30.98 -17.75 3.24
N LEU A 397 30.02 -17.15 3.95
CA LEU A 397 30.24 -16.03 4.87
C LEU A 397 30.59 -16.50 6.29
N GLY A 398 30.72 -17.81 6.53
CA GLY A 398 31.17 -18.41 7.78
C GLY A 398 30.06 -18.86 8.73
N ALA A 399 28.82 -18.95 8.27
CA ALA A 399 27.74 -19.52 9.08
C ALA A 399 27.96 -21.01 9.36
N ASP A 400 27.59 -21.46 10.54
CA ASP A 400 27.77 -22.84 10.98
C ASP A 400 26.53 -23.70 10.63
N GLY A 401 26.72 -24.61 9.67
CA GLY A 401 25.69 -25.54 9.21
C GLY A 401 25.40 -26.70 10.18
N THR A 402 26.08 -26.78 11.33
CA THR A 402 25.97 -27.93 12.26
C THR A 402 25.04 -27.68 13.46
N ILE A 403 24.62 -26.42 13.67
CA ILE A 403 23.89 -26.01 14.86
C ILE A 403 22.48 -26.61 14.89
N LYS A 404 22.13 -27.20 16.04
CA LYS A 404 20.85 -27.85 16.26
C LYS A 404 19.77 -26.87 16.72
N ASN A 405 18.54 -27.10 16.27
CA ASN A 405 17.36 -26.39 16.78
C ASN A 405 16.89 -26.96 18.14
N ASN A 406 15.78 -26.47 18.68
CA ASN A 406 15.28 -26.90 20.00
C ASN A 406 14.78 -28.36 20.03
N GLN A 407 14.59 -28.99 18.87
CA GLN A 407 14.29 -30.42 18.72
C GLN A 407 15.56 -31.27 18.55
N GLY A 408 16.75 -30.65 18.59
CA GLY A 408 18.02 -31.32 18.35
C GLY A 408 18.32 -31.57 16.88
N LYS A 409 17.47 -31.10 15.95
CA LYS A 409 17.65 -31.34 14.51
C LYS A 409 18.72 -30.41 13.93
N THR A 410 19.60 -30.96 13.10
CA THR A 410 20.53 -30.16 12.30
C THR A 410 19.84 -29.60 11.04
N PRO A 411 20.40 -28.57 10.38
CA PRO A 411 19.91 -28.10 9.09
C PRO A 411 19.84 -29.19 8.02
N LEU A 412 20.77 -30.16 8.04
CA LEU A 412 20.73 -31.32 7.15
C LEU A 412 19.52 -32.22 7.42
N MET A 413 19.15 -32.43 8.69
CA MET A 413 17.93 -33.18 9.02
C MET A 413 16.68 -32.46 8.53
N GLU A 414 16.58 -31.14 8.73
CA GLU A 414 15.48 -30.33 8.19
C GLU A 414 15.44 -30.39 6.66
N PHE A 415 16.60 -30.35 5.99
CA PHE A 415 16.70 -30.51 4.55
C PHE A 415 16.16 -31.85 4.07
N VAL A 416 16.59 -32.96 4.67
CA VAL A 416 16.16 -34.31 4.26
C VAL A 416 14.69 -34.55 4.57
N GLU A 417 14.21 -34.10 5.73
CA GLU A 417 12.81 -34.28 6.14
C GLU A 417 11.83 -33.53 5.24
N ASN A 418 12.22 -32.37 4.71
CA ASN A 418 11.36 -31.49 3.93
C ASN A 418 11.68 -31.46 2.42
N SER A 419 12.56 -32.34 1.92
CA SER A 419 12.90 -32.40 0.49
C SER A 419 11.95 -33.29 -0.30
N TYR A 420 11.32 -32.70 -1.32
CA TYR A 420 10.42 -33.41 -2.26
C TYR A 420 11.03 -33.58 -3.66
N TYR A 421 12.19 -32.98 -3.92
CA TYR A 421 12.90 -33.03 -5.21
C TYR A 421 14.39 -33.31 -4.96
N ALA A 422 15.07 -33.87 -5.97
CA ALA A 422 16.51 -34.11 -5.93
C ALA A 422 17.27 -32.78 -6.03
N ARG A 423 17.55 -32.18 -4.87
CA ARG A 423 18.29 -30.91 -4.73
C ARG A 423 19.76 -31.19 -4.40
N GLU A 424 20.44 -31.91 -5.29
CA GLU A 424 21.82 -32.39 -5.07
C GLU A 424 22.80 -31.26 -4.78
N ASN A 425 22.75 -30.16 -5.53
CA ASN A 425 23.62 -29.01 -5.29
C ASN A 425 23.39 -28.36 -3.91
N ALA A 426 22.16 -28.38 -3.41
CA ALA A 426 21.83 -27.88 -2.08
C ALA A 426 22.43 -28.77 -0.98
N LEU A 427 22.30 -30.09 -1.17
CA LEU A 427 22.87 -31.08 -0.27
C LEU A 427 24.41 -31.01 -0.28
N LEU A 428 25.02 -30.94 -1.46
CA LEU A 428 26.47 -30.77 -1.62
C LEU A 428 26.95 -29.51 -0.90
N GLY A 429 26.23 -28.39 -1.05
CA GLY A 429 26.56 -27.16 -0.33
C GLY A 429 26.67 -27.37 1.19
N LEU A 430 25.74 -28.11 1.81
CA LEU A 430 25.82 -28.46 3.23
C LEU A 430 26.99 -29.41 3.54
N LEU A 431 27.14 -30.48 2.75
CA LEU A 431 28.12 -31.54 3.02
C LEU A 431 29.57 -31.05 2.82
N GLU A 432 29.82 -30.24 1.79
CA GLU A 432 31.13 -29.63 1.51
C GLU A 432 31.59 -28.66 2.61
N HIS A 433 30.64 -28.11 3.38
CA HIS A 433 30.93 -27.29 4.57
C HIS A 433 31.01 -28.09 5.88
N GLY A 434 31.16 -29.42 5.79
CA GLY A 434 31.53 -30.28 6.91
C GLY A 434 30.39 -30.66 7.84
N VAL A 435 29.14 -30.62 7.38
CA VAL A 435 27.98 -31.07 8.17
C VAL A 435 28.05 -32.58 8.40
N ASP A 436 28.03 -32.99 9.67
CA ASP A 436 28.11 -34.40 10.09
C ASP A 436 26.77 -35.12 9.87
N VAL A 437 26.82 -36.22 9.10
CA VAL A 437 25.67 -37.06 8.75
C VAL A 437 25.30 -38.06 9.86
N SER A 438 26.16 -38.26 10.86
CA SER A 438 25.97 -39.23 11.95
C SER A 438 25.22 -38.66 13.16
N VAL A 439 24.95 -37.36 13.14
CA VAL A 439 24.32 -36.63 14.25
C VAL A 439 22.94 -37.20 14.57
N LYS A 440 22.59 -37.20 15.86
CA LYS A 440 21.26 -37.56 16.38
C LYS A 440 20.51 -36.35 16.93
N ASP A 441 19.20 -36.29 16.69
CA ASP A 441 18.30 -35.31 17.28
C ASP A 441 17.87 -35.68 18.72
N ASN A 442 16.96 -34.91 19.32
CA ASN A 442 16.51 -35.17 20.69
C ASN A 442 15.69 -36.45 20.85
N ARG A 443 15.24 -37.08 19.75
CA ARG A 443 14.60 -38.40 19.75
C ARG A 443 15.58 -39.51 19.39
N SER A 444 16.88 -39.20 19.44
CA SER A 444 17.96 -40.07 18.97
C SER A 444 17.86 -40.46 17.48
N GLU A 445 17.13 -39.70 16.66
CA GLU A 445 16.99 -40.00 15.23
C GLU A 445 18.16 -39.45 14.41
N THR A 446 18.69 -40.28 13.50
CA THR A 446 19.72 -39.87 12.53
C THR A 446 19.10 -39.29 11.25
N VAL A 447 19.91 -38.65 10.40
CA VAL A 447 19.45 -38.18 9.08
C VAL A 447 18.93 -39.34 8.20
N LEU A 448 19.51 -40.54 8.33
CA LEU A 448 19.05 -41.72 7.60
C LEU A 448 17.63 -42.14 8.03
N MET A 449 17.30 -42.01 9.32
CA MET A 449 15.93 -42.24 9.81
C MET A 449 14.95 -41.19 9.30
N LYS A 450 15.39 -39.93 9.11
CA LYS A 450 14.57 -38.90 8.43
C LYS A 450 14.30 -39.28 6.98
N ALA A 451 15.33 -39.73 6.26
CA ALA A 451 15.21 -40.20 4.88
C ALA A 451 14.27 -41.42 4.76
N ALA A 452 14.34 -42.36 5.72
CA ALA A 452 13.45 -43.53 5.79
C ALA A 452 11.97 -43.16 5.86
N ARG A 453 11.63 -42.09 6.59
CA ARG A 453 10.25 -41.60 6.77
C ARG A 453 9.78 -40.68 5.63
N ASN A 454 10.69 -40.14 4.83
CA ASN A 454 10.32 -39.21 3.76
C ASN A 454 9.52 -39.94 2.66
N ARG A 455 8.47 -39.27 2.17
CA ARG A 455 7.51 -39.82 1.20
C ARG A 455 8.08 -39.99 -0.21
N ASN A 456 9.17 -39.30 -0.56
CA ASN A 456 9.79 -39.42 -1.89
C ASN A 456 10.97 -40.40 -1.85
N HIS A 457 10.64 -41.70 -1.81
CA HIS A 457 11.59 -42.79 -1.63
C HIS A 457 12.72 -42.80 -2.67
N VAL A 458 12.42 -42.58 -3.95
CA VAL A 458 13.42 -42.59 -5.04
C VAL A 458 14.43 -41.47 -4.86
N VAL A 459 13.96 -40.26 -4.56
CA VAL A 459 14.84 -39.12 -4.30
C VAL A 459 15.69 -39.37 -3.05
N MET A 460 15.12 -39.97 -2.00
CA MET A 460 15.88 -40.25 -0.78
C MET A 460 17.02 -41.24 -1.00
N VAL A 461 16.86 -42.26 -1.82
CA VAL A 461 17.98 -43.17 -2.16
C VAL A 461 19.13 -42.40 -2.83
N GLN A 462 18.81 -41.49 -3.76
CA GLN A 462 19.82 -40.65 -4.42
C GLN A 462 20.56 -39.76 -3.40
N LEU A 463 19.82 -39.06 -2.54
CA LEU A 463 20.41 -38.18 -1.53
C LEU A 463 21.20 -38.96 -0.46
N VAL A 464 20.72 -40.15 -0.07
CA VAL A 464 21.41 -41.03 0.88
C VAL A 464 22.71 -41.59 0.29
N GLU A 465 22.70 -42.05 -0.95
CA GLU A 465 23.92 -42.46 -1.65
C GLU A 465 24.93 -41.31 -1.68
N LEU A 466 24.47 -40.08 -1.97
CA LEU A 466 25.34 -38.91 -1.95
C LEU A 466 25.93 -38.65 -0.55
N MET A 467 25.09 -38.62 0.50
CA MET A 467 25.54 -38.45 1.89
C MET A 467 26.54 -39.52 2.33
N SER A 468 26.39 -40.77 1.85
CA SER A 468 27.28 -41.88 2.20
C SER A 468 28.72 -41.68 1.70
N ASN A 469 28.93 -40.83 0.69
CA ASN A 469 30.26 -40.44 0.22
C ASN A 469 30.95 -39.43 1.14
N PHE A 470 30.20 -38.76 2.04
CA PHE A 470 30.71 -37.72 2.93
C PHE A 470 30.82 -38.19 4.39
N GLY A 471 30.23 -39.34 4.76
CA GLY A 471 30.36 -39.89 6.10
C GLY A 471 29.55 -41.17 6.31
N ASN A 472 29.72 -41.77 7.50
CA ASN A 472 28.99 -42.97 7.88
C ASN A 472 27.58 -42.62 8.41
N LEU A 473 26.55 -43.15 7.76
CA LEU A 473 25.14 -42.92 8.10
C LEU A 473 24.61 -43.79 9.26
N ASP A 474 25.45 -44.67 9.83
CA ASP A 474 25.13 -45.57 10.96
C ASP A 474 23.77 -46.26 10.83
N ILE A 475 23.69 -47.22 9.91
CA ILE A 475 22.46 -47.99 9.60
C ILE A 475 21.93 -48.73 10.85
N GLN A 476 22.81 -49.06 11.80
CA GLN A 476 22.48 -49.80 13.02
C GLN A 476 22.07 -48.91 14.18
N ALA A 477 22.13 -47.58 14.04
CA ALA A 477 21.61 -46.67 15.04
C ALA A 477 20.13 -46.95 15.29
N VAL A 478 19.72 -46.86 16.55
CA VAL A 478 18.30 -46.90 16.96
C VAL A 478 17.90 -45.58 17.61
N ASN A 479 16.66 -45.18 17.40
CA ASN A 479 16.04 -44.02 18.05
C ASN A 479 15.59 -44.37 19.49
N GLU A 480 14.95 -43.43 20.18
CA GLU A 480 14.43 -43.67 21.54
C GLU A 480 13.35 -44.76 21.64
N GLU A 481 12.66 -45.07 20.53
CA GLU A 481 11.69 -46.16 20.45
C GLU A 481 12.37 -47.53 20.17
N GLY A 482 13.70 -47.56 20.06
CA GLY A 482 14.46 -48.76 19.70
C GLY A 482 14.39 -49.13 18.21
N LYS A 483 13.88 -48.23 17.35
CA LYS A 483 13.74 -48.46 15.91
C LYS A 483 14.96 -47.98 15.15
N SER A 484 15.47 -48.83 14.26
CA SER A 484 16.50 -48.49 13.29
C SER A 484 15.92 -47.77 12.07
N ALA A 485 16.80 -47.24 11.21
CA ALA A 485 16.36 -46.71 9.91
C ALA A 485 15.69 -47.78 9.05
N LEU A 486 16.10 -49.06 9.19
CA LEU A 486 15.52 -50.19 8.48
C LEU A 486 14.08 -50.46 8.93
N ASP A 487 13.83 -50.41 10.24
CA ASP A 487 12.47 -50.56 10.80
C ASP A 487 11.55 -49.44 10.33
N ILE A 488 12.03 -48.20 10.37
CA ILE A 488 11.27 -47.02 9.94
C ILE A 488 10.97 -47.09 8.42
N ALA A 489 11.92 -47.53 7.61
CA ALA A 489 11.73 -47.70 6.18
C ALA A 489 10.67 -48.77 5.88
N ALA A 490 10.69 -49.89 6.59
CA ALA A 490 9.66 -50.93 6.48
C ALA A 490 8.27 -50.40 6.87
N GLU A 491 8.16 -49.69 8.01
CA GLU A 491 6.90 -49.09 8.47
C GLU A 491 6.35 -48.03 7.51
N SER A 492 7.24 -47.32 6.83
CA SER A 492 6.90 -46.25 5.88
C SER A 492 6.70 -46.76 4.44
N ASN A 493 6.78 -48.08 4.21
CA ASN A 493 6.77 -48.73 2.88
C ASN A 493 7.84 -48.17 1.91
N ASN A 494 8.98 -47.75 2.45
CA ASN A 494 10.11 -47.24 1.68
C ASN A 494 10.99 -48.41 1.20
N GLU A 495 10.47 -49.20 0.24
CA GLU A 495 11.15 -50.39 -0.27
C GLU A 495 12.52 -50.08 -0.90
N GLU A 496 12.64 -48.93 -1.55
CA GLU A 496 13.86 -48.52 -2.26
C GLU A 496 15.02 -48.29 -1.28
N LEU A 497 14.79 -47.53 -0.20
CA LEU A 497 15.81 -47.30 0.80
C LEU A 497 16.08 -48.56 1.65
N LEU A 498 15.07 -49.41 1.85
CA LEU A 498 15.24 -50.69 2.52
C LEU A 498 16.19 -51.62 1.75
N LYS A 499 16.01 -51.75 0.43
CA LYS A 499 16.93 -52.50 -0.45
C LYS A 499 18.34 -51.92 -0.36
N TRP A 500 18.47 -50.60 -0.49
CA TRP A 500 19.76 -49.91 -0.40
C TRP A 500 20.48 -50.23 0.92
N MET A 501 19.79 -50.17 2.07
CA MET A 501 20.40 -50.47 3.36
C MET A 501 20.82 -51.95 3.47
N LEU A 502 20.00 -52.89 2.98
CA LEU A 502 20.33 -54.32 3.00
C LEU A 502 21.56 -54.68 2.15
N GLU A 503 21.88 -53.90 1.12
CA GLU A 503 23.10 -54.07 0.32
C GLU A 503 24.37 -53.55 1.04
N LYS A 504 24.21 -52.75 2.09
CA LYS A 504 25.29 -52.06 2.82
C LYS A 504 25.52 -52.59 4.24
N ILE A 505 24.67 -53.52 4.71
CA ILE A 505 24.83 -54.31 5.95
C ILE A 505 25.61 -55.59 5.63
#